data_AF-A0A3A6JLM2-F1
#
_entry.id   AF-A0A3A6JLM2-F1
#
_cell.length_a   1.000
_cell.length_b   1.000
_cell.length_c   1.000
_cell.angle_alpha   90.00
_cell.angle_beta   90.00
_cell.angle_gamma   90.00
#
_symmetry.space_group_name_H-M   'P 1'
#
loop_
_entity.id
_entity.type
_entity.pdbx_description
1 polymer ?
#
loop_
_entity_poly.entity_id
_entity_poly.type
_entity_poly.pdbx_seq_one_letter_code
_entity_poly.pdbx_strand_id
1 'polypeptide(L)'
;MKKKYIIICMLFIILIVSGYPYVKAEVLTLKYGTEFDLESFEMIEDISYCKVLEYDKQKAKVLYVCKGELSFLVTYQKNSDWKVETWESIWSKSGSADSFRWLLYH
;
A
#
# COMPACT_ATOMS: atom_id res chain seq x y z
N MET A 1 38.18 5.89 -13.41
CA MET A 1 37.71 6.09 -12.02
C MET A 1 36.37 6.82 -11.95
N LYS A 2 36.21 8.00 -12.58
CA LYS A 2 34.94 8.77 -12.61
C LYS A 2 33.71 7.96 -13.09
N LYS A 3 33.86 7.13 -14.14
CA LYS A 3 32.76 6.27 -14.65
C LYS A 3 32.22 5.27 -13.62
N LYS A 4 33.06 4.73 -12.72
CA LYS A 4 32.62 3.80 -11.66
C LYS A 4 31.72 4.51 -10.65
N TYR A 5 32.09 5.72 -10.24
CA TYR A 5 31.28 6.53 -9.33
C TYR A 5 29.95 6.96 -9.96
N ILE A 6 29.92 7.26 -11.26
CA ILE A 6 28.65 7.56 -11.97
C ILE A 6 27.70 6.36 -11.93
N ILE A 7 28.21 5.15 -12.19
CA ILE A 7 27.39 3.92 -12.14
C ILE A 7 26.87 3.68 -10.72
N ILE A 8 27.70 3.86 -9.70
CA ILE A 8 27.29 3.71 -8.31
C ILE A 8 26.21 4.73 -7.95
N CYS A 9 26.36 5.99 -8.35
CA CYS A 9 25.34 7.02 -8.13
C CYS A 9 24.01 6.68 -8.83
N MET A 10 24.05 6.17 -10.07
CA MET A 10 22.84 5.75 -10.79
C MET A 10 22.11 4.60 -10.06
N LEU A 11 22.85 3.60 -9.59
CA LEU A 11 22.28 2.49 -8.81
C LEU A 11 21.64 2.99 -7.51
N PHE A 12 22.27 3.96 -6.85
CA PHE A 12 21.72 4.56 -5.63
C PHE A 12 20.42 5.33 -5.89
N ILE A 13 20.37 6.09 -7.00
CA ILE A 13 19.15 6.81 -7.40
C ILE A 13 18.02 5.81 -7.68
N ILE A 14 18.31 4.72 -8.41
CA ILE A 14 17.31 3.68 -8.70
C ILE A 14 16.77 3.08 -7.40
N LEU A 15 17.63 2.79 -6.44
CA LEU A 15 17.24 2.22 -5.15
C LEU A 15 16.39 3.18 -4.31
N ILE A 16 16.70 4.48 -4.33
CA ILE A 16 15.89 5.50 -3.63
C ILE A 16 14.51 5.63 -4.28
N VAL A 17 14.46 5.70 -5.62
CA VAL A 17 13.20 5.85 -6.35
C VAL A 17 12.31 4.63 -6.19
N SER A 18 12.87 3.41 -6.18
CA SER A 18 12.10 2.19 -5.95
C SER A 18 11.65 2.01 -4.50
N GLY A 19 12.43 2.50 -3.53
CA GLY A 19 12.09 2.45 -2.10
C GLY A 19 11.08 3.50 -1.65
N TYR A 20 11.00 4.65 -2.34
CA TYR A 20 10.09 5.75 -2.01
C TYR A 20 8.62 5.34 -1.78
N PRO A 21 7.95 4.58 -2.66
CA PRO A 21 6.54 4.25 -2.45
C PRO A 21 6.29 3.43 -1.18
N TYR A 22 7.24 2.57 -0.78
CA TYR A 22 7.15 1.78 0.45
C TYR A 22 7.21 2.69 1.67
N VAL A 23 8.19 3.60 1.71
CA VAL A 23 8.34 4.56 2.82
C VAL A 23 7.12 5.49 2.90
N LYS A 24 6.62 5.97 1.75
CA LYS A 24 5.40 6.78 1.67
C LYS A 24 4.21 6.03 2.27
N ALA A 25 4.00 4.77 1.92
CA ALA A 25 2.91 3.97 2.44
C ALA A 25 3.00 3.79 3.96
N GLU A 26 4.19 3.53 4.51
CA GLU A 26 4.39 3.45 5.96
C GLU A 26 4.05 4.77 6.67
N VAL A 27 4.55 5.90 6.16
CA VAL A 27 4.27 7.22 6.74
C VAL A 27 2.78 7.56 6.70
N LEU A 28 2.11 7.29 5.58
CA LEU A 28 0.67 7.52 5.45
C LEU A 28 -0.13 6.60 6.34
N THR A 29 0.28 5.33 6.48
CA THR A 29 -0.38 4.36 7.36
C THR A 29 -0.25 4.78 8.83
N LEU A 30 0.93 5.22 9.26
CA LEU A 30 1.13 5.74 10.61
C LEU A 30 0.29 6.99 10.90
N LYS A 31 0.08 7.84 9.88
CA LYS A 31 -0.62 9.11 10.05
C LYS A 31 -2.15 9.00 9.96
N TYR A 32 -2.66 8.15 9.08
CA TYR A 32 -4.08 8.10 8.71
C TYR A 32 -4.69 6.70 8.79
N GLY A 33 -3.90 5.65 9.08
CA GLY A 33 -4.38 4.27 9.08
C GLY A 33 -5.53 4.02 10.06
N THR A 34 -5.56 4.74 11.18
CA THR A 34 -6.65 4.65 12.16
C THR A 34 -8.00 5.15 11.65
N GLU A 35 -8.03 5.93 10.55
CA GLU A 35 -9.30 6.35 9.90
C GLU A 35 -9.95 5.20 9.09
N PHE A 36 -9.21 4.13 8.83
CA PHE A 36 -9.60 3.01 7.97
C PHE A 36 -9.49 1.66 8.70
N ASP A 37 -9.70 1.69 10.01
CA ASP A 37 -9.53 0.50 10.84
C ASP A 37 -10.48 -0.63 10.44
N LEU A 38 -10.07 -1.85 10.76
CA LEU A 38 -10.48 -3.13 10.17
C LEU A 38 -11.99 -3.43 10.27
N GLU A 39 -12.68 -2.81 11.22
CA GLU A 39 -14.14 -2.93 11.41
C GLU A 39 -14.95 -2.20 10.31
N SER A 40 -14.33 -1.25 9.61
CA SER A 40 -15.01 -0.40 8.62
C SER A 40 -15.37 -1.12 7.33
N PHE A 41 -14.77 -2.29 7.08
CA PHE A 41 -14.99 -3.08 5.87
C PHE A 41 -15.49 -4.47 6.26
N GLU A 42 -16.71 -4.51 6.79
CA GLU A 42 -17.44 -5.71 7.26
C GLU A 42 -17.48 -6.89 6.26
N MET A 43 -17.12 -6.66 4.99
CA MET A 43 -17.13 -7.66 3.92
C MET A 43 -15.90 -8.58 3.90
N ILE A 44 -14.84 -8.31 4.67
CA ILE A 44 -13.61 -9.12 4.65
C ILE A 44 -13.36 -9.75 6.03
N GLU A 45 -13.65 -11.05 6.15
CA GLU A 45 -13.59 -11.78 7.42
C GLU A 45 -12.16 -12.06 7.95
N ASP A 46 -11.10 -11.70 7.23
CA ASP A 46 -9.72 -12.10 7.56
C ASP A 46 -8.64 -11.04 7.27
N ILE A 47 -8.93 -9.76 7.47
CA ILE A 47 -7.92 -8.72 7.32
C ILE A 47 -6.83 -8.87 8.40
N SER A 48 -5.56 -8.93 7.98
CA SER A 48 -4.39 -8.95 8.86
C SER A 48 -3.89 -7.54 9.19
N TYR A 49 -3.79 -6.66 8.20
CA TYR A 49 -3.41 -5.26 8.37
C TYR A 49 -3.84 -4.42 7.15
N CYS A 50 -3.85 -3.09 7.30
CA CYS A 50 -4.05 -2.16 6.19
C CYS A 50 -2.80 -1.30 5.92
N LYS A 51 -2.67 -0.80 4.69
CA LYS A 51 -1.67 0.19 4.28
C LYS A 51 -2.34 1.30 3.49
N VAL A 52 -2.12 2.55 3.90
CA VAL A 52 -2.61 3.73 3.18
C VAL A 52 -1.61 4.11 2.10
N LEU A 53 -2.01 4.06 0.82
CA LEU A 53 -1.12 4.27 -0.33
C LEU A 53 -1.20 5.70 -0.86
N GLU A 54 -2.41 6.23 -0.82
CA GLU A 54 -2.74 7.60 -1.19
C GLU A 54 -3.72 8.15 -0.17
N TYR A 55 -3.54 9.41 0.18
CA TYR A 55 -4.44 10.13 1.06
C TYR A 55 -4.47 11.59 0.65
N ASP A 56 -5.67 12.10 0.43
CA ASP A 56 -6.03 13.50 0.34
C ASP A 56 -7.32 13.73 1.14
N LYS A 57 -7.66 14.99 1.41
CA LYS A 57 -8.86 15.38 2.15
C LYS A 57 -10.16 14.86 1.54
N GLN A 58 -10.19 14.50 0.25
CA GLN A 58 -11.38 14.00 -0.44
C GLN A 58 -11.29 12.55 -0.93
N LYS A 59 -10.10 11.95 -0.96
CA LYS A 59 -9.90 10.60 -1.54
C LYS A 59 -8.77 9.88 -0.84
N ALA A 60 -8.92 8.58 -0.64
CA ALA A 60 -7.86 7.71 -0.13
C ALA A 60 -7.82 6.39 -0.90
N LYS A 61 -6.64 5.81 -1.03
CA LYS A 61 -6.45 4.43 -1.48
C LYS A 61 -5.82 3.64 -0.36
N VAL A 62 -6.49 2.58 0.06
CA VAL A 62 -6.09 1.73 1.17
C VAL A 62 -6.03 0.31 0.67
N LEU A 63 -4.90 -0.33 0.94
CA LEU A 63 -4.71 -1.74 0.70
C LEU A 63 -5.01 -2.49 2.00
N TYR A 64 -5.95 -3.43 1.93
CA TYR A 64 -6.20 -4.41 2.98
C TYR A 64 -5.52 -5.73 2.63
N VAL A 65 -4.65 -6.18 3.53
CA VAL A 65 -3.93 -7.44 3.38
C VAL A 65 -4.64 -8.48 4.22
N CYS A 66 -5.17 -9.52 3.57
CA CYS A 66 -5.86 -10.61 4.26
C CYS A 66 -4.88 -11.72 4.64
N LYS A 67 -5.28 -12.60 5.57
CA LYS A 67 -4.58 -13.86 5.79
C LYS A 67 -4.59 -14.68 4.49
N GLY A 68 -3.47 -15.32 4.17
CA GLY A 68 -3.28 -16.04 2.90
C GLY A 68 -3.02 -15.11 1.71
N GLU A 69 -3.31 -15.55 0.48
CA GLU A 69 -2.83 -14.90 -0.74
C GLU A 69 -3.67 -13.70 -1.24
N LEU A 70 -4.76 -13.37 -0.53
CA LEU A 70 -5.70 -12.34 -0.95
C LEU A 70 -5.38 -10.97 -0.36
N SER A 71 -5.54 -9.92 -1.16
CA SER A 71 -5.49 -8.53 -0.73
C SER A 71 -6.54 -7.75 -1.50
N PHE A 72 -6.98 -6.61 -0.95
CA PHE A 72 -7.96 -5.75 -1.59
C PHE A 72 -7.42 -4.33 -1.65
N LEU A 73 -7.41 -3.73 -2.84
CA LEU A 73 -7.18 -2.31 -2.97
C LEU A 73 -8.54 -1.60 -2.99
N VAL A 74 -8.78 -0.77 -2.00
CA VAL A 74 -10.04 -0.07 -1.80
C VAL A 74 -9.80 1.43 -1.96
N THR A 75 -10.61 2.04 -2.82
CA THR A 75 -10.63 3.49 -3.00
C THR A 75 -11.80 4.08 -2.23
N TYR A 76 -11.50 5.05 -1.38
CA TYR A 76 -12.47 5.79 -0.59
C TYR A 76 -12.63 7.21 -1.12
N GLN A 77 -13.85 7.73 -1.02
CA GLN A 77 -14.16 9.14 -1.24
C GLN A 77 -14.73 9.73 0.07
N LYS A 78 -14.23 10.91 0.46
CA LYS A 78 -14.68 11.64 1.65
C LYS A 78 -15.80 12.59 1.25
N ASN A 79 -17.00 12.32 1.77
CA ASN A 79 -18.10 13.28 1.78
C ASN A 79 -18.26 13.82 3.21
N SER A 80 -19.23 13.32 3.98
CA SER A 80 -19.28 13.50 5.44
C SER A 80 -18.31 12.55 6.14
N ASP A 81 -18.32 11.29 5.70
CA ASP A 81 -17.53 10.18 6.20
C ASP A 81 -16.86 9.47 5.02
N TRP A 82 -15.89 8.61 5.31
CA TRP A 82 -15.26 7.77 4.29
C TRP A 82 -16.25 6.75 3.75
N LYS A 83 -16.50 6.80 2.44
CA LYS A 83 -17.33 5.82 1.73
C LYS A 83 -16.51 5.11 0.66
N VAL A 84 -16.73 3.81 0.52
CA VAL A 84 -16.10 2.99 -0.52
C VAL A 84 -16.63 3.45 -1.88
N GLU A 85 -15.74 3.92 -2.75
CA GLU A 85 -16.04 4.29 -4.13
C GLU A 85 -15.90 3.06 -5.05
N THR A 86 -14.78 2.35 -4.92
CA THR A 86 -14.49 1.14 -5.69
C THR A 86 -13.50 0.25 -4.92
N TRP A 87 -13.47 -1.03 -5.27
CA TRP A 87 -12.50 -1.98 -4.75
C TRP A 87 -12.08 -2.98 -5.83
N GLU A 88 -10.85 -3.48 -5.74
CA GLU A 88 -10.34 -4.55 -6.58
C GLU A 88 -9.62 -5.60 -5.75
N SER A 89 -9.83 -6.88 -6.09
CA SER A 89 -9.11 -7.99 -5.47
C SER A 89 -7.75 -8.18 -6.13
N ILE A 90 -6.69 -8.17 -5.33
CA ILE A 90 -5.31 -8.42 -5.73
C ILE A 90 -4.91 -9.79 -5.19
N TRP A 91 -4.56 -10.70 -6.09
CA TRP A 91 -4.07 -12.03 -5.76
C TRP A 91 -2.55 -12.05 -5.83
N SER A 92 -1.91 -12.66 -4.84
CA SER A 92 -0.52 -13.05 -4.96
C SER A 92 -0.39 -14.03 -6.14
N LYS A 93 0.51 -13.78 -7.09
CA LYS A 93 0.71 -14.66 -8.25
C LYS A 93 1.58 -15.90 -7.95
N SER A 94 2.20 -16.00 -6.78
CA SER A 94 2.84 -17.22 -6.25
C SER A 94 3.62 -16.96 -4.94
N GLY A 95 3.52 -17.89 -3.99
CA GLY A 95 4.60 -18.20 -3.04
C GLY A 95 4.29 -17.97 -1.56
N SER A 96 4.64 -18.97 -0.74
CA SER A 96 4.40 -19.11 0.71
C SER A 96 5.11 -18.09 1.63
N ALA A 97 5.39 -16.89 1.13
CA ALA A 97 5.99 -15.82 1.92
C ALA A 97 4.87 -14.96 2.53
N ASP A 98 4.19 -15.50 3.55
CA ASP A 98 3.05 -14.92 4.26
C ASP A 98 3.27 -13.50 4.83
N SER A 99 4.49 -12.96 4.81
CA SER A 99 4.87 -11.71 5.47
C SER A 99 5.33 -10.57 4.55
N PHE A 100 5.62 -10.82 3.26
CA PHE A 100 6.14 -9.77 2.38
C PHE A 100 5.58 -9.86 0.97
N ARG A 101 4.54 -9.08 0.70
CA ARG A 101 4.01 -8.89 -0.66
C ARG A 101 4.69 -7.71 -1.32
N TRP A 102 5.40 -7.98 -2.41
CA TRP A 102 5.81 -6.96 -3.37
C TRP A 102 4.57 -6.40 -4.07
N LEU A 103 3.86 -5.56 -3.34
CA LEU A 103 2.81 -4.78 -3.95
C LEU A 103 3.51 -3.71 -4.76
N LEU A 104 3.23 -3.72 -6.05
CA LEU A 104 3.49 -2.57 -6.90
C LEU A 104 2.54 -1.49 -6.38
N TYR A 105 3.04 -0.71 -5.43
CA TYR A 105 2.43 0.54 -5.02
C TYR A 105 2.53 1.50 -6.22
N HIS A 106 1.55 1.40 -7.12
CA HIS A 106 1.41 2.23 -8.31
C HIS A 106 0.65 3.52 -8.02
#